data_AF-A0A858U482-F1
#
_entry.id   AF-A0A858U482-F1
#
_cell.length_a   1.000
_cell.length_b   1.000
_cell.length_c   1.000
_cell.angle_alpha   90.00
_cell.angle_beta   90.00
_cell.angle_gamma   90.00
#
_symmetry.space_group_name_H-M   'P 1'
#
loop_
_entity.id
_entity.type
_entity.pdbx_description
1 polymer ?
#
loop_
_entity_poly.entity_id
_entity_poly.type
_entity_poly.pdbx_seq_one_letter_code
_entity_poly.pdbx_strand_id
1 'polypeptide(L)'
;MAKILNAQKQKDTRTLTYDPEKDNLSLLINEFHAFKKTAKFAKNYSEAELYALFQQIRWMKIMDEKNENIRKDISKRQYKITSKYENYIEFKNWSDSPLAQKARPISVRNRILIIAGIAAIVIFMLLIIVGLNKWW
;
A
#
# COMPACT_ATOMS: atom_id res chain seq x y z
N MET A 1 42.68 32.79 -37.56
CA MET A 1 42.04 31.48 -37.28
C MET A 1 41.98 31.29 -35.78
N ALA A 2 40.78 31.43 -35.19
CA ALA A 2 40.59 31.24 -33.77
C ALA A 2 40.76 29.75 -33.41
N LYS A 3 41.67 29.47 -32.47
CA LYS A 3 41.98 28.11 -32.00
C LYS A 3 40.77 27.62 -31.19
N ILE A 4 39.91 26.79 -31.80
CA ILE A 4 38.78 26.17 -31.10
C ILE A 4 39.36 25.18 -30.10
N LEU A 5 39.42 25.59 -28.84
CA LEU A 5 39.77 24.75 -27.72
C LEU A 5 38.56 23.84 -27.45
N ASN A 6 38.58 22.64 -28.03
CA ASN A 6 37.66 21.58 -27.68
C ASN A 6 37.97 21.15 -26.24
N ALA A 7 37.42 21.88 -25.27
CA ALA A 7 37.34 21.42 -23.90
C ALA A 7 36.49 20.14 -23.92
N GLN A 8 37.15 18.99 -23.94
CA GLN A 8 36.51 17.71 -23.66
C GLN A 8 35.87 17.85 -22.29
N LYS A 9 34.54 18.05 -22.24
CA LYS A 9 33.75 17.84 -21.03
C LYS A 9 34.10 16.43 -20.57
N GLN A 10 34.91 16.35 -19.54
CA GLN A 10 35.23 15.12 -18.83
C GLN A 10 33.87 14.51 -18.46
N LYS A 11 33.45 13.48 -19.20
CA LYS A 11 32.21 12.77 -18.88
C LYS A 11 32.44 12.21 -17.50
N ASP A 12 31.65 12.67 -16.53
CA ASP A 12 31.70 12.22 -15.15
C ASP A 12 31.54 10.70 -15.15
N THR A 13 32.65 9.96 -15.04
CA THR A 13 32.68 8.48 -15.04
C THR A 13 32.31 7.95 -13.67
N ARG A 14 31.33 8.58 -13.00
CA ARG A 14 30.74 8.01 -11.79
C ARG A 14 30.06 6.72 -12.21
N THR A 15 30.70 5.62 -11.85
CA THR A 15 30.12 4.29 -11.89
C THR A 15 28.81 4.34 -11.08
N LEU A 16 27.67 4.26 -11.77
CA LEU A 16 26.32 4.11 -11.17
C LEU A 16 26.11 2.72 -10.55
N THR A 17 27.13 1.87 -10.54
CA THR A 17 27.16 0.59 -9.84
C THR A 17 27.54 0.83 -8.39
N TYR A 18 26.57 0.63 -7.50
CA TYR A 18 26.76 0.64 -6.05
C TYR A 18 27.83 -0.40 -5.67
N ASP A 19 28.97 0.08 -5.16
CA ASP A 19 30.09 -0.72 -4.67
C ASP A 19 30.15 -0.62 -3.12
N PRO A 20 29.68 -1.63 -2.39
CA PRO A 20 29.58 -1.58 -0.92
C PRO A 20 30.96 -1.56 -0.22
N GLU A 21 32.06 -1.88 -0.92
CA GLU A 21 33.42 -1.83 -0.35
C GLU A 21 34.05 -0.44 -0.43
N LYS A 22 33.48 0.47 -1.23
CA LYS A 22 33.92 1.87 -1.39
C LYS A 22 32.96 2.86 -0.74
N ASP A 23 32.09 2.37 0.16
CA ASP A 23 31.09 3.20 0.80
C ASP A 23 31.79 4.27 1.66
N ASN A 24 31.56 5.54 1.34
CA ASN A 24 32.21 6.65 2.01
C ASN A 24 31.67 6.71 3.45
N LEU A 25 32.54 6.57 4.45
CA LEU A 25 32.17 6.54 5.87
C LEU A 25 31.37 7.79 6.26
N SER A 26 31.66 8.93 5.62
CA SER A 26 30.89 10.18 5.78
C SER A 26 29.45 10.08 5.28
N LEU A 27 29.20 9.34 4.19
CA LEU A 27 27.85 9.11 3.66
C LEU A 27 27.03 8.27 4.64
N LEU A 28 27.62 7.19 5.17
CA LEU A 28 26.97 6.31 6.14
C LEU A 28 26.59 7.05 7.43
N ILE A 29 27.49 7.91 7.92
CA ILE A 29 27.22 8.77 9.07
C ILE A 29 26.05 9.72 8.78
N ASN A 30 26.04 10.37 7.62
CA ASN A 30 24.97 11.30 7.23
C ASN A 30 23.62 10.59 7.10
N GLU A 31 23.60 9.40 6.51
CA GLU A 31 22.39 8.57 6.39
C GLU A 31 21.86 8.14 7.77
N PHE A 32 22.75 7.75 8.68
CA PHE A 32 22.37 7.40 10.04
C PHE A 32 21.76 8.59 10.80
N HIS A 33 22.35 9.77 10.71
CA HIS A 33 21.79 10.98 11.32
C HIS A 33 20.44 11.38 10.72
N ALA A 34 20.28 11.23 9.40
CA ALA A 34 19.00 11.46 8.74
C ALA A 34 17.92 10.46 9.21
N PHE A 35 18.28 9.17 9.33
CA PHE A 35 17.42 8.13 9.88
C PHE A 35 17.00 8.46 11.31
N LYS A 36 17.95 8.78 12.20
CA LYS A 36 17.68 9.14 13.60
C LYS A 36 16.74 10.34 13.74
N LYS A 37 16.85 11.34 12.84
CA LYS A 37 16.00 12.54 12.84
C LYS A 37 14.58 12.30 12.35
N THR A 38 14.40 11.37 11.41
CA THR A 38 13.12 11.15 10.72
C THR A 38 12.30 10.01 11.31
N ALA A 39 12.97 9.01 11.89
CA ALA A 39 12.31 7.86 12.49
C ALA A 39 11.61 8.23 13.80
N LYS A 40 10.37 7.75 13.96
CA LYS A 40 9.62 7.83 15.21
C LYS A 40 9.76 6.51 15.94
N PHE A 41 10.30 6.55 17.15
CA PHE A 41 10.52 5.35 17.97
C PHE A 41 9.44 5.26 19.06
N ALA A 42 8.85 4.08 19.21
CA ALA A 42 7.87 3.80 20.27
C ALA A 42 8.53 3.61 21.65
N LYS A 43 9.84 3.36 21.68
CA LYS A 43 10.64 3.16 22.89
C LYS A 43 11.93 3.98 22.79
N ASN A 44 12.53 4.27 23.94
CA ASN A 44 13.86 4.88 24.00
C ASN A 44 14.90 3.78 23.75
N TYR A 45 15.48 3.79 22.56
CA TYR A 45 16.58 2.91 22.20
C TYR A 45 17.92 3.59 22.47
N SER A 46 18.93 2.80 22.81
CA SER A 46 20.32 3.27 22.85
C SER A 46 20.82 3.57 21.43
N GLU A 47 21.87 4.40 21.33
CA GLU A 47 22.44 4.77 20.03
C GLU A 47 23.02 3.55 19.28
N ALA A 48 23.56 2.57 20.00
CA ALA A 48 24.05 1.32 19.44
C ALA A 48 22.90 0.48 18.86
N GLU A 49 21.76 0.38 19.55
CA GLU A 49 20.58 -0.33 19.06
C GLU A 49 19.98 0.36 17.82
N LEU A 50 19.91 1.69 17.84
CA LEU A 50 19.46 2.48 16.69
C LEU A 50 20.36 2.28 15.48
N TYR A 51 21.67 2.19 15.69
CA TYR A 51 22.63 1.93 14.62
C TYR A 51 22.49 0.51 14.06
N ALA A 52 22.30 -0.50 14.92
CA ALA A 52 22.04 -1.87 14.49
C ALA A 52 20.76 -1.98 13.64
N LEU A 53 19.67 -1.32 14.07
CA LEU A 53 18.42 -1.24 13.31
C LEU A 53 18.63 -0.56 11.95
N PHE A 54 19.35 0.57 11.94
CA PHE A 54 19.68 1.28 10.71
C PHE A 54 20.44 0.39 9.72
N GLN A 55 21.46 -0.34 10.17
CA GLN A 55 22.24 -1.24 9.34
C GLN A 55 21.38 -2.36 8.72
N GLN A 56 20.47 -2.95 9.49
CA GLN A 56 19.54 -3.97 8.98
C GLN A 56 18.60 -3.39 7.90
N ILE A 57 18.02 -2.22 8.14
CA ILE A 57 17.14 -1.55 7.19
C ILE A 57 17.89 -1.22 5.89
N ARG A 58 19.10 -0.68 6.03
CA ARG A 58 19.97 -0.33 4.90
C ARG A 58 20.31 -1.56 4.07
N TRP A 59 20.69 -2.66 4.72
CA TRP A 59 20.99 -3.92 4.05
C TRP A 59 19.76 -4.48 3.31
N MET A 60 18.59 -4.46 3.94
CA MET A 60 17.35 -4.89 3.31
C MET A 60 17.03 -4.07 2.06
N LYS A 61 17.21 -2.75 2.12
CA LYS A 61 17.05 -1.85 0.96
C LYS A 61 18.01 -2.21 -0.18
N ILE A 62 19.28 -2.43 0.12
CA ILE A 62 20.30 -2.83 -0.88
C ILE A 62 19.93 -4.16 -1.53
N MET A 63 19.49 -5.14 -0.72
CA MET A 63 19.08 -6.44 -1.24
C MET A 63 17.83 -6.34 -2.10
N ASP A 64 16.88 -5.47 -1.75
CA ASP A 64 15.70 -5.19 -2.57
C ASP A 64 16.06 -4.57 -3.91
N GLU A 65 16.97 -3.59 -3.94
CA GLU A 65 17.47 -2.97 -5.16
C GLU A 65 18.19 -4.00 -6.05
N LYS A 66 19.05 -4.84 -5.45
CA LYS A 66 19.74 -5.92 -6.18
C LYS A 66 18.76 -6.95 -6.77
N ASN A 67 17.67 -7.24 -6.07
CA ASN A 67 16.66 -8.22 -6.48
C ASN A 67 15.52 -7.61 -7.29
N GLU A 68 15.59 -6.33 -7.66
CA GLU A 68 14.50 -5.62 -8.34
C GLU A 68 14.11 -6.31 -9.66
N ASN A 69 15.10 -6.77 -10.44
CA ASN A 69 14.86 -7.46 -11.70
C ASN A 69 14.13 -8.80 -11.50
N ILE A 70 14.53 -9.56 -10.48
CA ILE A 70 13.88 -10.84 -10.12
C ILE A 70 12.43 -10.58 -9.70
N ARG A 71 12.19 -9.55 -8.87
CA ARG A 71 10.84 -9.13 -8.47
C ARG A 71 9.98 -8.74 -9.67
N LYS A 72 10.51 -7.98 -10.62
CA LYS A 72 9.79 -7.59 -11.85
C LYS A 72 9.39 -8.81 -12.67
N ASP A 73 10.29 -9.78 -12.82
CA ASP A 73 10.00 -11.00 -13.58
C ASP A 73 9.00 -11.91 -12.88
N ILE A 74 9.08 -12.05 -11.56
CA ILE A 74 8.08 -12.78 -10.77
C ILE A 74 6.71 -12.10 -10.88
N SER A 75 6.65 -10.77 -10.76
CA SER A 75 5.41 -10.01 -10.90
C SER A 75 4.78 -10.20 -12.29
N LYS A 76 5.59 -10.16 -13.37
CA LYS A 76 5.11 -10.48 -14.72
C LYS A 76 4.55 -11.89 -14.83
N ARG A 77 5.20 -12.88 -14.22
CA ARG A 77 4.73 -14.28 -14.22
C ARG A 77 3.43 -14.42 -13.44
N GLN A 78 3.33 -13.81 -12.26
CA GLN A 78 2.10 -13.80 -11.47
C GLN A 78 0.97 -13.12 -12.23
N TYR A 79 1.20 -11.95 -12.83
CA TYR A 79 0.21 -11.27 -13.65
C TYR A 79 -0.28 -12.14 -14.81
N LYS A 80 0.63 -12.84 -15.51
CA LYS A 80 0.27 -13.77 -16.59
C LYS A 80 -0.57 -14.95 -16.09
N ILE A 81 -0.25 -15.50 -14.92
CA ILE A 81 -1.01 -16.58 -14.29
C ILE A 81 -2.40 -16.05 -13.90
N THR A 82 -2.46 -14.94 -13.18
CA THR A 82 -3.72 -14.32 -12.75
C THR A 82 -4.61 -14.05 -13.96
N SER A 83 -4.13 -13.36 -15.00
CA SER A 83 -4.91 -13.07 -16.21
C SER A 83 -5.36 -14.34 -16.93
N LYS A 84 -4.53 -15.39 -17.00
CA LYS A 84 -4.92 -16.67 -17.60
C LYS A 84 -6.07 -17.34 -16.84
N TYR A 85 -6.07 -17.24 -15.51
CA TYR A 85 -7.03 -17.93 -14.65
C TYR A 85 -8.17 -17.03 -14.15
N GLU A 86 -8.16 -15.72 -14.45
CA GLU A 86 -9.17 -14.75 -14.06
C GLU A 86 -10.57 -15.15 -14.53
N ASN A 87 -10.69 -15.58 -15.79
CA ASN A 87 -11.93 -16.11 -16.37
C ASN A 87 -12.40 -17.43 -15.74
N TYR A 88 -11.49 -18.18 -15.10
CA TYR A 88 -11.82 -19.44 -14.43
C TYR A 88 -12.14 -19.24 -12.94
N ILE A 89 -11.80 -18.08 -12.36
CA ILE A 89 -12.20 -17.70 -11.00
C ILE A 89 -13.68 -17.27 -10.97
N GLU A 90 -14.25 -16.88 -12.12
CA GLU A 90 -15.70 -16.69 -12.30
C GLU A 90 -16.53 -17.98 -12.23
N PHE A 91 -15.93 -19.16 -11.96
CA PHE A 91 -16.65 -20.42 -11.75
C PHE A 91 -17.74 -20.32 -10.67
N LYS A 92 -17.58 -19.40 -9.70
CA LYS A 92 -18.59 -19.14 -8.66
C LYS A 92 -19.89 -18.54 -9.24
N ASN A 93 -19.84 -17.97 -10.44
CA ASN A 93 -20.97 -17.43 -11.18
C ASN A 93 -21.51 -18.39 -12.25
N TRP A 94 -20.91 -19.58 -12.45
CA TRP A 94 -21.32 -20.49 -13.53
C TRP A 94 -22.70 -21.12 -13.30
N SER A 95 -23.19 -21.14 -12.05
CA SER A 95 -24.55 -21.55 -11.71
C SER A 95 -25.60 -20.44 -11.90
N ASP A 96 -25.18 -19.20 -12.13
CA ASP A 96 -26.12 -18.11 -12.39
C ASP A 96 -26.48 -18.15 -13.89
N SER A 97 -27.73 -18.46 -14.19
CA SER A 97 -28.19 -18.46 -15.58
C SER A 97 -27.89 -17.10 -16.24
N PRO A 98 -27.53 -17.05 -17.53
CA PRO A 98 -27.27 -15.77 -18.22
C PRO A 98 -28.50 -14.84 -18.27
N LEU A 99 -29.67 -15.34 -17.88
CA LEU A 99 -30.94 -14.62 -17.75
C LEU A 99 -31.27 -14.24 -16.29
N ALA A 100 -30.48 -14.68 -15.32
CA ALA A 100 -30.67 -14.34 -13.93
C ALA A 100 -30.27 -12.88 -13.70
N GLN A 101 -31.27 -11.99 -13.66
CA GLN A 101 -31.07 -10.64 -13.12
C GLN A 101 -30.65 -10.78 -11.65
N LYS A 102 -29.34 -10.70 -11.40
CA LYS A 102 -28.84 -10.48 -10.04
C LYS A 102 -29.54 -9.25 -9.50
N ALA A 103 -30.36 -9.42 -8.47
CA ALA A 103 -30.96 -8.30 -7.75
C ALA A 103 -29.80 -7.38 -7.36
N ARG A 104 -29.76 -6.17 -7.93
CA ARG A 104 -28.67 -5.23 -7.68
C ARG A 104 -28.54 -5.10 -6.15
N PRO A 105 -27.33 -5.28 -5.58
CA PRO A 105 -27.16 -5.09 -4.16
C PRO A 105 -27.62 -3.67 -3.82
N ILE A 106 -28.64 -3.58 -2.97
CA ILE A 106 -29.18 -2.29 -2.53
C ILE A 106 -28.02 -1.50 -1.93
N SER A 107 -27.83 -0.26 -2.40
CA SER A 107 -26.74 0.59 -1.92
C SER A 107 -26.79 0.71 -0.40
N VAL A 108 -25.62 0.77 0.25
CA VAL A 108 -25.52 0.82 1.73
C VAL A 108 -26.39 1.92 2.31
N ARG A 109 -26.50 3.07 1.63
CA ARG A 109 -27.36 4.19 2.03
C ARG A 109 -28.85 3.85 1.96
N ASN A 110 -29.29 3.21 0.88
CA ASN A 110 -30.70 2.81 0.74
C ASN A 110 -31.07 1.72 1.75
N ARG A 111 -30.14 0.82 2.07
CA ARG A 111 -30.33 -0.19 3.12
C ARG A 111 -30.51 0.45 4.50
N ILE A 112 -29.70 1.46 4.83
CA ILE A 112 -29.82 2.21 6.09
C ILE A 112 -31.15 2.97 6.15
N LEU A 113 -31.57 3.61 5.06
CA LEU A 113 -32.86 4.33 5.00
C LEU A 113 -34.06 3.40 5.22
N ILE A 114 -34.05 2.20 4.62
CA ILE A 114 -35.11 1.21 4.80
C ILE A 114 -35.18 0.74 6.26
N ILE A 115 -34.03 0.42 6.86
CA ILE A 115 -33.96 -0.02 8.26
C ILE A 115 -34.45 1.09 9.20
N ALA A 116 -34.03 2.35 8.96
CA ALA A 116 -34.44 3.49 9.75
C ALA A 116 -35.94 3.76 9.65
N GLY A 117 -36.53 3.64 8.45
CA GLY A 117 -37.96 3.79 8.22
C GLY A 117 -38.79 2.77 8.99
N ILE A 118 -38.38 1.50 8.97
CA ILE A 118 -39.07 0.44 9.72
C ILE A 118 -38.96 0.68 11.23
N ALA A 119 -37.78 1.07 11.73
CA ALA A 119 -37.59 1.39 13.15
C ALA A 119 -38.50 2.55 13.60
N ALA A 120 -38.67 3.57 12.76
CA ALA A 120 -39.56 4.71 13.05
C ALA A 120 -41.02 4.29 13.15
N ILE A 121 -41.50 3.39 12.27
CA ILE A 121 -42.87 2.85 12.32
C ILE A 121 -43.11 2.09 13.64
N VAL A 122 -42.14 1.29 14.08
CA VAL A 122 -42.24 0.54 15.35
C VAL A 122 -42.31 1.49 16.55
N ILE A 123 -41.48 2.54 16.56
CA ILE A 123 -41.52 3.58 17.62
C ILE A 123 -42.88 4.28 17.62
N PHE A 124 -43.42 4.62 16.44
CA PHE A 124 -44.72 5.26 16.32
C PHE A 124 -45.86 4.37 16.84
N MET A 125 -45.83 3.08 16.52
CA MET A 125 -46.79 2.10 17.08
C MET A 125 -46.70 2.03 18.61
N LEU A 126 -45.49 2.01 19.18
CA LEU A 126 -45.32 2.00 20.64
C LEU A 126 -45.84 3.29 21.29
N LEU A 127 -45.62 4.45 20.66
CA LEU A 127 -46.15 5.73 21.14
C LEU A 127 -47.68 5.76 21.13
N ILE A 128 -48.32 5.18 20.13
CA ILE A 128 -49.78 5.04 20.08
C ILE A 128 -50.26 4.19 21.26
N ILE A 129 -49.62 3.05 21.53
CA ILE A 129 -49.99 2.16 22.64
C ILE A 129 -49.83 2.89 23.99
N VAL A 130 -48.72 3.58 24.21
CA VAL A 130 -48.49 4.35 25.45
C VAL A 130 -49.49 5.52 25.56
N GLY A 131 -49.79 6.18 24.46
CA GLY A 131 -50.77 7.27 24.39
C GLY A 131 -52.18 6.82 24.74
N LEU A 132 -52.62 5.67 24.21
CA LEU A 132 -53.91 5.07 24.56
C LEU A 132 -53.94 4.56 26.00
N ASN A 133 -52.83 4.00 26.51
CA ASN A 133 -52.77 3.47 27.87
C ASN A 133 -52.68 4.56 28.97
N LYS A 134 -52.28 5.78 28.62
CA LYS A 134 -52.32 6.97 29.51
C LYS A 134 -53.63 7.78 29.40
N TRP A 135 -54.50 7.42 28.45
CA TRP A 135 -55.81 8.05 28.28
C TRP A 135 -56.97 7.17 28.76
N TRP A 136 -56.64 6.24 29.67
CA TRP A 136 -57.53 5.60 30.64
C TRP A 136 -56.92 5.81 32.04
#